data_AF-A0A1V1NQY4-F1
#
_entry.id   AF-A0A1V1NQY4-F1
#
_cell.length_a   1.000
_cell.length_b   1.000
_cell.length_c   1.000
_cell.angle_alpha   90.00
_cell.angle_beta   90.00
_cell.angle_gamma   90.00
#
_symmetry.space_group_name_H-M   'P 1'
#
loop_
_entity.id
_entity.type
_entity.pdbx_description
1 polymer ?
#
loop_
_entity_poly.entity_id
_entity_poly.type
_entity_poly.pdbx_seq_one_letter_code
_entity_poly.pdbx_strand_id
1 'polypeptide(L)'
;MVVFNNIFTKNESYGFSLYTNGLLYLSAPDVEFKSNFVSSNKGTVYISGNNFLNLESNFITNNSGSTEGTIYLSSNLITARNNIFTDNDSYESTSGKGCLYINSSGTINLINNTISNNKTKGYGGGVYLNITNTTAILNLYNNIIWGNTA
;
A
#
# COMPACT_ATOMS: atom_id res chain seq x y z
N MET A 1 15.69 8.09 0.19
CA MET A 1 15.66 7.27 1.43
C MET A 1 15.52 5.82 1.02
N VAL A 2 16.33 4.92 1.61
CA VAL A 2 16.30 3.48 1.31
C VAL A 2 15.95 2.74 2.60
N VAL A 3 14.94 1.88 2.54
CA VAL A 3 14.55 0.97 3.62
C VAL A 3 14.60 -0.44 3.05
N PHE A 4 15.58 -1.21 3.50
CA PHE A 4 15.92 -2.51 2.93
C PHE A 4 16.19 -3.55 4.01
N ASN A 5 15.69 -4.78 3.81
CA ASN A 5 15.89 -5.93 4.69
C ASN A 5 15.44 -5.70 6.14
N ASN A 6 14.28 -5.08 6.34
CA ASN A 6 13.69 -4.88 7.66
C ASN A 6 12.48 -5.79 7.89
N ILE A 7 12.24 -6.13 9.16
CA ILE A 7 11.03 -6.82 9.62
C ILE A 7 10.24 -5.85 10.50
N PHE A 8 9.01 -5.54 10.10
CA PHE A 8 8.06 -4.76 10.86
C PHE A 8 6.90 -5.66 11.28
N THR A 9 6.91 -6.16 12.52
CA THR A 9 5.88 -7.12 12.96
C THR A 9 5.29 -6.81 14.33
N LYS A 10 4.00 -7.09 14.50
CA LYS A 10 3.25 -6.96 15.77
C LYS A 10 3.30 -5.56 16.40
N ASN A 11 3.46 -4.54 15.56
CA ASN A 11 3.39 -3.17 16.01
C ASN A 11 1.92 -2.71 15.99
N GLU A 12 1.58 -1.79 16.88
CA GLU A 12 0.25 -1.18 16.93
C GLU A 12 0.41 0.34 16.97
N SER A 13 -0.33 1.07 16.12
CA SER A 13 -0.42 2.53 16.22
C SER A 13 -1.42 2.90 17.32
N TYR A 14 -0.94 3.38 18.47
CA TYR A 14 -1.79 3.92 19.53
C TYR A 14 -2.25 5.33 19.16
N GLY A 15 -3.28 5.44 18.33
CA GLY A 15 -3.87 6.72 18.00
C GLY A 15 -4.69 6.67 16.72
N PHE A 16 -5.99 6.47 16.85
CA PHE A 16 -6.96 6.78 15.80
C PHE A 16 -6.96 8.29 15.54
N SER A 17 -6.02 8.78 14.74
CA SER A 17 -6.19 10.04 14.05
C SER A 17 -6.58 9.69 12.62
N LEU A 18 -7.73 10.20 12.20
CA LEU A 18 -8.35 9.95 10.89
C LEU A 18 -7.52 10.45 9.69
N TYR A 19 -6.25 10.86 9.88
CA TYR A 19 -5.51 11.53 8.82
C TYR A 19 -4.03 11.16 8.60
N THR A 20 -3.18 10.72 9.56
CA THR A 20 -1.74 10.60 9.19
C THR A 20 -0.78 9.71 9.99
N ASN A 21 -1.11 9.09 11.12
CA ASN A 21 -0.09 8.26 11.82
C ASN A 21 -0.29 6.78 11.55
N GLY A 22 0.16 6.39 10.35
CA GLY A 22 0.42 5.00 10.03
C GLY A 22 1.38 4.36 11.02
N LEU A 23 1.33 3.03 11.13
CA LEU A 23 2.30 2.24 11.88
C LEU A 23 3.75 2.56 11.47
N LEU A 24 3.94 2.65 10.15
CA LEU A 24 5.19 3.02 9.51
C LEU A 24 4.88 4.25 8.67
N TYR A 25 5.59 5.33 8.93
CA TYR A 25 5.47 6.57 8.18
C TYR A 25 6.80 6.90 7.51
N LEU A 26 6.87 6.76 6.20
CA LEU A 26 8.03 7.06 5.38
C LEU A 26 7.67 8.17 4.38
N SER A 27 8.41 9.28 4.41
CA SER A 27 8.25 10.37 3.46
C SER A 27 9.60 10.99 3.12
N ALA A 28 9.94 11.00 1.83
CA ALA A 28 11.13 11.64 1.29
C ALA A 28 10.89 12.01 -0.20
N PRO A 29 11.77 12.80 -0.85
CA PRO A 29 11.65 13.03 -2.29
C PRO A 29 11.71 11.74 -3.11
N ASP A 30 12.65 10.87 -2.79
CA ASP A 30 12.81 9.55 -3.41
C ASP A 30 12.78 8.48 -2.32
N VAL A 31 11.95 7.46 -2.48
CA VAL A 31 11.86 6.34 -1.55
C VAL A 31 12.07 5.01 -2.27
N GLU A 32 13.00 4.22 -1.75
CA GLU A 32 13.15 2.81 -2.10
C GLU A 32 12.79 1.95 -0.89
N PHE A 33 11.71 1.18 -1.01
CA PHE A 33 11.25 0.23 -0.01
C PHE A 33 11.42 -1.18 -0.58
N LYS A 34 12.48 -1.88 -0.18
CA LYS A 34 12.92 -3.11 -0.86
C LYS A 34 13.11 -4.27 0.12
N SER A 35 12.67 -5.47 -0.25
CA SER A 35 12.94 -6.71 0.52
C SER A 35 12.58 -6.62 2.01
N ASN A 36 11.50 -5.91 2.34
CA ASN A 36 11.00 -5.82 3.71
C ASN A 36 9.86 -6.82 3.94
N PHE A 37 9.72 -7.25 5.20
CA PHE A 37 8.63 -8.09 5.66
C PHE A 37 7.78 -7.31 6.66
N VAL A 38 6.51 -7.06 6.33
CA VAL A 38 5.58 -6.30 7.17
C VAL A 38 4.39 -7.19 7.53
N SER A 39 4.23 -7.54 8.80
CA SER A 39 3.19 -8.50 9.18
C SER A 39 2.56 -8.30 10.55
N SER A 40 1.29 -8.70 10.69
CA SER A 40 0.58 -8.72 11.98
C SER A 40 0.54 -7.35 12.69
N ASN A 41 0.56 -6.26 11.92
CA ASN A 41 0.52 -4.92 12.50
C ASN A 41 -0.89 -4.33 12.48
N LYS A 42 -1.14 -3.37 13.37
CA LYS A 42 -2.36 -2.54 13.39
C LYS A 42 -2.04 -1.08 13.07
N GLY A 43 -2.66 -0.56 12.03
CA GLY A 43 -2.43 0.77 11.48
C GLY A 43 -1.97 0.73 10.02
N THR A 44 -2.13 1.85 9.32
CA THR A 44 -1.75 1.97 7.91
C THR A 44 -0.22 2.02 7.75
N VAL A 45 0.35 1.37 6.74
CA VAL A 45 1.73 1.59 6.31
C VAL A 45 1.73 2.73 5.29
N TYR A 46 2.21 3.90 5.70
CA TYR A 46 2.24 5.10 4.87
C TYR A 46 3.63 5.28 4.25
N ILE A 47 3.71 5.21 2.92
CA ILE A 47 4.96 5.39 2.19
C ILE A 47 4.74 6.40 1.05
N SER A 48 5.47 7.51 1.12
CA SER A 48 5.38 8.59 0.13
C SER A 48 6.76 8.98 -0.43
N GLY A 49 6.83 9.11 -1.76
CA GLY A 49 7.99 9.61 -2.49
C GLY A 49 7.58 10.77 -3.38
N ASN A 50 7.96 12.03 -3.09
CA ASN A 50 7.45 13.16 -3.89
C ASN A 50 7.78 13.07 -5.39
N ASN A 51 8.97 12.59 -5.72
CA ASN A 51 9.43 12.40 -7.10
C ASN A 51 9.20 10.95 -7.54
N PHE A 52 9.72 10.00 -6.76
CA PHE A 52 9.67 8.58 -7.08
C PHE A 52 9.53 7.70 -5.83
N LEU A 53 8.76 6.63 -5.99
CA LEU A 53 8.57 5.57 -5.02
C LEU A 53 8.76 4.19 -5.68
N ASN A 54 9.82 3.48 -5.27
CA ASN A 54 10.05 2.08 -5.63
C ASN A 54 9.62 1.15 -4.49
N LEU A 55 8.75 0.18 -4.78
CA LEU A 55 8.48 -0.97 -3.92
C LEU A 55 8.95 -2.22 -4.63
N GLU A 56 9.93 -2.91 -4.08
CA GLU A 56 10.50 -4.09 -4.74
C GLU A 56 10.66 -5.28 -3.79
N SER A 57 10.09 -6.41 -4.17
CA SER A 57 10.26 -7.69 -3.46
C SER A 57 9.87 -7.64 -1.98
N ASN A 58 8.86 -6.85 -1.61
CA ASN A 58 8.35 -6.82 -0.24
C ASN A 58 7.25 -7.86 -0.03
N PHE A 59 7.14 -8.35 1.19
CA PHE A 59 6.05 -9.23 1.60
C PHE A 59 5.25 -8.59 2.74
N ILE A 60 4.00 -8.23 2.45
CA ILE A 60 3.14 -7.46 3.33
C ILE A 60 1.86 -8.25 3.57
N THR A 61 1.70 -8.79 4.77
CA THR A 61 0.66 -9.77 5.06
C THR A 61 0.06 -9.70 6.45
N ASN A 62 -1.22 -10.07 6.60
CA ASN A 62 -1.88 -10.14 7.91
C ASN A 62 -1.84 -8.81 8.68
N ASN A 63 -1.83 -7.67 7.99
CA ASN A 63 -1.89 -6.36 8.63
C ASN A 63 -3.31 -5.81 8.60
N SER A 64 -3.67 -5.06 9.64
CA SER A 64 -4.98 -4.43 9.78
C SER A 64 -4.86 -2.92 9.61
N GLY A 65 -5.59 -2.37 8.64
CA GLY A 65 -5.51 -0.97 8.20
C GLY A 65 -6.66 -0.08 8.66
N SER A 66 -6.48 1.22 8.46
CA SER A 66 -7.53 2.23 8.70
C SER A 66 -8.38 2.47 7.45
N THR A 67 -9.17 3.56 7.43
CA THR A 67 -9.96 3.98 6.26
C THR A 67 -9.12 4.29 5.03
N GLU A 68 -7.82 4.54 5.19
CA GLU A 68 -6.86 4.74 4.10
C GLU A 68 -6.28 3.44 3.53
N GLY A 69 -6.83 2.30 3.92
CA GLY A 69 -6.28 1.00 3.60
C GLY A 69 -5.21 0.58 4.58
N THR A 70 -4.71 -0.64 4.37
CA THR A 70 -3.60 -1.20 5.14
C THR A 70 -2.27 -0.61 4.72
N ILE A 71 -2.13 -0.26 3.44
CA ILE A 71 -0.93 0.34 2.87
C ILE A 71 -1.37 1.52 2.02
N TYR A 72 -0.81 2.68 2.30
CA TYR A 72 -0.98 3.90 1.54
C TYR A 72 0.32 4.20 0.79
N LEU A 73 0.23 4.29 -0.53
CA LEU A 73 1.32 4.71 -1.40
C LEU A 73 0.99 6.04 -2.07
N SER A 74 1.94 6.99 -2.07
CA SER A 74 1.79 8.21 -2.87
C SER A 74 3.10 8.67 -3.50
N SER A 75 3.02 9.02 -4.79
CA SER A 75 4.12 9.60 -5.57
C SER A 75 3.62 10.05 -6.95
N ASN A 76 4.39 10.91 -7.62
CA ASN A 76 4.24 11.18 -9.06
C ASN A 76 4.72 10.00 -9.94
N LEU A 77 5.65 9.18 -9.46
CA LEU A 77 6.08 7.96 -10.13
C LEU A 77 6.14 6.81 -9.14
N ILE A 78 5.22 5.86 -9.26
CA ILE A 78 5.19 4.66 -8.42
C ILE A 78 5.60 3.48 -9.28
N THR A 79 6.61 2.74 -8.84
CA THR A 79 6.93 1.41 -9.40
C THR A 79 6.86 0.39 -8.28
N ALA A 80 5.89 -0.51 -8.36
CA ALA A 80 5.79 -1.66 -7.46
C ALA A 80 6.06 -2.93 -8.28
N ARG A 81 7.15 -3.63 -7.95
CA ARG A 81 7.58 -4.85 -8.63
C ARG A 81 7.77 -6.03 -7.67
N ASN A 82 7.27 -7.20 -8.07
CA ASN A 82 7.50 -8.46 -7.36
C ASN A 82 7.08 -8.42 -5.88
N ASN A 83 6.08 -7.61 -5.52
CA ASN A 83 5.60 -7.55 -4.15
C ASN A 83 4.43 -8.51 -3.94
N ILE A 84 4.28 -8.98 -2.71
CA ILE A 84 3.16 -9.81 -2.29
C ILE A 84 2.40 -9.06 -1.20
N PHE A 85 1.14 -8.77 -1.49
CA PHE A 85 0.17 -8.13 -0.60
C PHE A 85 -0.96 -9.13 -0.34
N THR A 86 -0.95 -9.82 0.80
CA THR A 86 -1.92 -10.89 1.05
C THR A 86 -2.51 -10.90 2.45
N ASP A 87 -3.79 -11.24 2.56
CA ASP A 87 -4.47 -11.42 3.84
C ASP A 87 -4.44 -10.16 4.72
N ASN A 88 -4.45 -8.98 4.09
CA ASN A 88 -4.58 -7.71 4.81
C ASN A 88 -6.06 -7.33 4.96
N ASP A 89 -6.42 -6.65 6.04
CA ASP A 89 -7.80 -6.26 6.35
C ASP A 89 -7.91 -4.77 6.68
N SER A 90 -8.59 -4.00 5.84
CA SER A 90 -8.98 -2.61 6.08
C SER A 90 -10.37 -2.55 6.71
N TYR A 91 -10.43 -2.61 8.04
CA TYR A 91 -11.64 -2.99 8.79
C TYR A 91 -12.47 -1.79 9.31
N GLU A 92 -11.95 -0.57 9.21
CA GLU A 92 -12.49 0.59 9.94
C GLU A 92 -13.78 1.18 9.35
N SER A 93 -14.00 1.15 8.02
CA SER A 93 -15.13 1.90 7.42
C SER A 93 -15.68 1.31 6.12
N THR A 94 -17.00 1.48 5.91
CA THR A 94 -17.68 1.26 4.62
C THR A 94 -17.30 2.29 3.56
N SER A 95 -16.67 3.40 3.97
CA SER A 95 -15.97 4.35 3.08
C SER A 95 -14.48 4.04 2.94
N GLY A 96 -14.02 2.90 3.48
CA GLY A 96 -12.62 2.48 3.42
C GLY A 96 -12.13 2.30 1.99
N LYS A 97 -10.84 2.50 1.80
CA LYS A 97 -10.15 2.23 0.54
C LYS A 97 -9.67 0.77 0.53
N GLY A 98 -9.21 0.30 -0.62
CA GLY A 98 -8.66 -1.05 -0.76
C GLY A 98 -7.43 -1.22 0.13
N CYS A 99 -7.09 -2.47 0.49
CA CYS A 99 -5.95 -2.73 1.37
C CYS A 99 -4.65 -2.10 0.88
N LEU A 100 -4.40 -2.16 -0.43
CA LEU A 100 -3.41 -1.34 -1.11
C LEU A 100 -4.11 -0.10 -1.68
N TYR A 101 -3.97 1.03 -1.02
CA TYR A 101 -4.40 2.32 -1.54
C TYR A 101 -3.24 3.04 -2.22
N ILE A 102 -3.42 3.37 -3.50
CA ILE A 102 -2.45 4.15 -4.27
C ILE A 102 -3.06 5.49 -4.66
N ASN A 103 -2.42 6.58 -4.26
CA ASN A 103 -2.78 7.94 -4.62
C ASN A 103 -1.68 8.58 -5.47
N SER A 104 -1.96 8.82 -6.73
CA SER A 104 -0.97 9.37 -7.66
C SER A 104 -1.61 10.31 -8.69
N SER A 105 -0.85 11.30 -9.11
CA SER A 105 -1.15 12.23 -10.21
C SER A 105 -0.27 11.96 -11.45
N GLY A 106 0.56 10.91 -11.43
CA GLY A 106 1.50 10.60 -12.49
C GLY A 106 1.49 9.12 -12.90
N THR A 107 2.65 8.53 -13.14
CA THR A 107 2.74 7.15 -13.67
C THR A 107 2.79 6.11 -12.55
N ILE A 108 1.94 5.09 -12.67
CA ILE A 108 1.91 3.93 -11.76
C ILE A 108 2.26 2.68 -12.57
N ASN A 109 3.30 1.99 -12.16
CA ASN A 109 3.71 0.70 -12.72
C ASN A 109 3.52 -0.40 -11.68
N LEU A 110 2.51 -1.25 -11.85
CA LEU A 110 2.35 -2.49 -11.08
C LEU A 110 2.81 -3.65 -11.95
N ILE A 111 3.92 -4.27 -11.56
CA ILE A 111 4.60 -5.31 -12.36
C ILE A 111 4.81 -6.56 -11.50
N ASN A 112 4.32 -7.72 -11.95
CA ASN A 112 4.56 -9.00 -11.28
C ASN A 112 4.16 -9.02 -9.79
N ASN A 113 3.14 -8.26 -9.38
CA ASN A 113 2.70 -8.28 -7.98
C ASN A 113 1.61 -9.34 -7.77
N THR A 114 1.56 -9.88 -6.56
CA THR A 114 0.43 -10.69 -6.09
C THR A 114 -0.34 -9.90 -5.04
N ILE A 115 -1.61 -9.61 -5.32
CA ILE A 115 -2.55 -8.91 -4.44
C ILE A 115 -3.72 -9.87 -4.21
N SER A 116 -3.70 -10.61 -3.10
CA SER A 116 -4.63 -11.70 -2.86
C SER A 116 -5.28 -11.73 -1.49
N ASN A 117 -6.51 -12.24 -1.39
CA ASN A 117 -7.19 -12.47 -0.12
C ASN A 117 -7.26 -11.24 0.81
N ASN A 118 -7.13 -10.04 0.24
CA ASN A 118 -7.22 -8.82 1.01
C ASN A 118 -8.69 -8.42 1.13
N LYS A 119 -9.05 -7.84 2.28
CA LYS A 119 -10.41 -7.47 2.61
C LYS A 119 -10.51 -6.01 2.98
N THR A 120 -11.49 -5.31 2.45
CA THR A 120 -11.91 -4.01 2.96
C THR A 120 -13.41 -4.05 3.20
N LYS A 121 -13.95 -3.14 4.03
CA LYS A 121 -15.40 -2.91 4.12
C LYS A 121 -15.91 -1.90 3.09
N GLY A 122 -15.00 -1.17 2.44
CA GLY A 122 -15.32 -0.13 1.47
C GLY A 122 -15.04 -0.58 0.04
N TYR A 123 -14.29 0.21 -0.72
CA TYR A 123 -14.09 -0.03 -2.15
C TYR A 123 -12.72 -0.60 -2.48
N GLY A 124 -12.62 -1.31 -3.60
CA GLY A 124 -11.35 -1.76 -4.19
C GLY A 124 -10.83 -3.10 -3.67
N GLY A 125 -11.40 -3.65 -2.61
CA GLY A 125 -11.01 -4.95 -2.08
C GLY A 125 -9.54 -4.97 -1.69
N GLY A 126 -8.71 -5.53 -2.58
CA GLY A 126 -7.27 -5.58 -2.41
C GLY A 126 -6.52 -4.36 -2.92
N VAL A 127 -7.04 -3.64 -3.91
CA VAL A 127 -6.39 -2.45 -4.47
C VAL A 127 -7.39 -1.36 -4.82
N TYR A 128 -7.12 -0.15 -4.35
CA TYR A 128 -7.85 1.05 -4.73
C TYR A 128 -6.88 2.05 -5.34
N LEU A 129 -7.16 2.48 -6.56
CA LEU A 129 -6.34 3.44 -7.30
C LEU A 129 -7.07 4.78 -7.37
N ASN A 130 -6.55 5.80 -6.70
CA ASN A 130 -7.00 7.18 -6.85
C ASN A 130 -6.04 7.91 -7.80
N ILE A 131 -6.47 8.05 -9.05
CA ILE A 131 -5.71 8.71 -10.10
C ILE A 131 -6.31 10.11 -10.31
N THR A 132 -5.57 11.14 -9.92
CA THR A 132 -6.10 12.51 -9.80
C THR A 132 -5.79 13.42 -10.99
N ASN A 133 -5.09 12.92 -12.01
CA ASN A 133 -4.69 13.66 -13.19
C ASN A 133 -5.08 12.89 -14.47
N THR A 134 -5.65 13.57 -15.46
CA THR A 134 -6.10 12.98 -16.72
C THR A 134 -4.96 12.52 -17.63
N THR A 135 -3.73 12.99 -17.39
CA THR A 135 -2.53 12.55 -18.12
C THR A 135 -1.74 11.46 -17.40
N ALA A 136 -2.22 11.01 -16.23
CA ALA A 136 -1.62 9.90 -15.51
C ALA A 136 -1.72 8.59 -16.30
N ILE A 137 -0.73 7.71 -16.10
CA ILE A 137 -0.64 6.42 -16.79
C ILE A 137 -0.65 5.32 -15.75
N LEU A 138 -1.56 4.35 -15.91
CA LEU A 138 -1.59 3.12 -15.11
C LEU A 138 -1.15 1.95 -15.98
N ASN A 139 -0.03 1.36 -15.62
CA ASN A 139 0.54 0.19 -16.27
C ASN A 139 0.40 -1.04 -15.37
N LEU A 140 -0.34 -2.05 -15.83
CA LEU A 140 -0.56 -3.31 -15.12
C LEU A 140 0.03 -4.47 -15.95
N TYR A 141 1.19 -4.96 -15.54
CA TYR A 141 1.86 -6.07 -16.23
C TYR A 141 2.01 -7.27 -15.29
N ASN A 142 1.48 -8.43 -15.70
CA ASN A 142 1.65 -9.72 -15.03
C ASN A 142 1.30 -9.73 -13.53
N ASN A 143 0.25 -9.01 -13.13
CA ASN A 143 -0.19 -9.03 -11.74
C ASN A 143 -1.22 -10.15 -11.53
N ILE A 144 -1.20 -10.75 -10.35
CA ILE A 144 -2.27 -11.62 -9.86
C ILE A 144 -3.08 -10.80 -8.86
N ILE A 145 -4.36 -10.58 -9.17
CA ILE A 145 -5.30 -9.89 -8.28
C ILE A 145 -6.49 -10.82 -8.07
N TRP A 146 -6.53 -11.55 -6.95
CA TRP A 146 -7.46 -12.67 -6.78
C TRP A 146 -7.94 -12.85 -5.33
N GLY A 147 -9.18 -13.28 -5.14
CA GLY A 147 -9.73 -13.58 -3.81
C GLY A 147 -9.92 -12.35 -2.89
N ASN A 148 -9.76 -11.13 -3.42
CA ASN A 148 -9.96 -9.93 -2.63
C ASN A 148 -11.46 -9.61 -2.48
N THR A 149 -11.86 -9.07 -1.33
CA THR A 149 -13.27 -8.78 -1.00
C THR A 149 -13.44 -7.35 -0.53
N ALA A 150 -14.52 -6.71 -0.98
CA ALA A 150 -14.97 -5.37 -0.65
C ALA A 150 -16.36 -5.46 -0.02
#